data_AF-A0A7V7JMM6-F1
#
_entry.id   AF-A0A7V7JMM6-F1
#
_cell.length_a   1.000
_cell.length_b   1.000
_cell.length_c   1.000
_cell.angle_alpha   90.00
_cell.angle_beta   90.00
_cell.angle_gamma   90.00
#
_symmetry.space_group_name_H-M   'P 1'
#
loop_
_entity.id
_entity.type
_entity.pdbx_description
1 polymer ?
#
loop_
_entity_poly.entity_id
_entity_poly.type
_entity_poly.pdbx_seq_one_letter_code
_entity_poly.pdbx_strand_id
1 'polypeptide(L)'
;MSKLVIRSACALAVCAAAGALSGCAHLRTDVDARFRPLGADLYGSPWAHLAHLGPGRSKRASSWDKTGGNWDALTIQPGETVTLADIEGPGMITHIYFTMVHPHLLDYRDAVLRMYWDGETTPSVEVPLGDFFCV
;
A
#
# COMPACT_ATOMS: atom_id res chain seq x y z
N MET A 1 -7.99 5.36 -11.82
CA MET A 1 -7.97 5.84 -10.42
C MET A 1 -8.03 4.60 -9.55
N SER A 2 -7.05 4.40 -8.68
CA SER A 2 -6.94 3.18 -7.87
C SER A 2 -7.29 3.50 -6.42
N LYS A 3 -8.17 2.70 -5.83
CA LYS A 3 -8.75 3.00 -4.52
C LYS A 3 -8.64 1.78 -3.60
N LEU A 4 -8.20 2.01 -2.37
CA LEU A 4 -8.20 1.03 -1.29
C LEU A 4 -9.19 1.45 -0.21
N VAL A 5 -10.09 0.54 0.13
CA VAL A 5 -11.21 0.78 1.03
C VAL A 5 -11.29 -0.37 2.02
N ILE A 6 -11.66 -0.05 3.26
CA ILE A 6 -11.98 -1.05 4.28
C ILE A 6 -13.40 -0.82 4.78
N ARG A 7 -14.11 -1.91 5.05
CA ARG A 7 -15.41 -1.87 5.73
C ARG A 7 -15.36 -2.80 6.91
N SER A 8 -15.79 -2.34 8.08
CA SER A 8 -15.85 -3.15 9.28
C SER A 8 -17.31 -3.45 9.64
N ALA A 9 -17.59 -4.65 10.14
CA ALA A 9 -18.84 -5.03 10.77
C ALA A 9 -18.88 -4.59 12.25
N CYS A 10 -17.72 -4.32 12.86
CA CYS A 10 -17.54 -3.97 14.27
C CYS A 10 -16.75 -2.66 14.45
N ALA A 11 -16.84 -2.04 15.63
CA ALA A 11 -16.04 -0.86 15.95
C ALA A 11 -14.56 -1.26 16.07
N LEU A 12 -13.67 -0.62 15.30
CA LEU A 12 -12.27 -1.01 15.21
C LEU A 12 -11.36 0.21 15.01
N ALA A 13 -10.21 0.23 15.67
CA ALA A 13 -9.12 1.14 15.32
C ALA A 13 -8.11 0.43 14.41
N VAL A 14 -7.82 1.03 13.26
CA VAL A 14 -6.89 0.48 12.26
C VAL A 14 -5.72 1.42 12.07
N CYS A 15 -4.50 0.91 12.27
CA CYS A 15 -3.32 1.55 11.72
C CYS A 15 -3.01 0.89 10.38
N ALA A 16 -2.96 1.69 9.32
CA ALA A 16 -2.70 1.19 7.97
C ALA A 16 -1.66 2.07 7.28
N ALA A 17 -0.78 1.44 6.49
CA ALA A 17 0.09 2.15 5.56
C ALA A 17 0.20 1.40 4.24
N ALA A 18 0.00 2.10 3.12
CA ALA A 18 0.25 1.61 1.78
C ALA A 18 1.37 2.44 1.15
N GLY A 19 2.48 1.78 0.83
CA GLY A 19 3.59 2.35 0.07
C GLY A 19 3.39 2.09 -1.42
N ALA A 20 3.45 3.15 -2.23
CA ALA A 20 3.34 3.05 -3.68
C ALA A 20 4.55 3.70 -4.37
N LEU A 21 5.07 3.05 -5.41
CA LEU A 21 5.99 3.67 -6.36
C LEU A 21 5.15 4.29 -7.48
N SER A 22 5.36 5.58 -7.77
CA SER A 22 4.68 6.27 -8.87
C SER A 22 5.66 6.57 -10.00
N GLY A 23 5.21 6.37 -11.24
CA GLY A 23 5.95 6.73 -12.46
C GLY A 23 6.66 5.57 -13.17
N CYS A 24 5.91 4.63 -13.75
CA CYS A 24 6.41 3.75 -14.81
C CYS A 24 6.11 4.37 -16.19
N ALA A 25 6.72 5.50 -16.51
CA ALA A 25 6.73 6.02 -17.88
C ALA A 25 8.05 5.62 -18.53
N HIS A 26 7.97 4.79 -19.56
CA HIS A 26 9.06 4.49 -20.46
C HIS A 26 9.50 5.79 -21.13
N LEU A 27 10.69 6.32 -20.82
CA LEU A 27 11.54 7.10 -21.73
C LEU A 27 12.90 7.41 -21.07
N ARG A 28 13.93 7.00 -21.81
CA ARG A 28 15.38 7.18 -21.65
C ARG A 28 15.81 8.25 -20.64
N THR A 29 16.50 7.82 -19.59
CA THR A 29 17.47 8.68 -18.90
C THR A 29 18.84 8.39 -19.48
N ASP A 30 19.39 9.34 -20.24
CA ASP A 30 20.85 9.46 -20.36
C ASP A 30 21.38 9.67 -18.94
N VAL A 31 21.79 8.59 -18.29
CA VAL A 31 22.53 8.66 -17.03
C VAL A 31 24.00 8.60 -17.42
N ASP A 32 24.66 9.73 -17.21
CA ASP A 32 26.09 9.99 -17.39
C ASP A 32 26.93 8.71 -17.15
N ALA A 33 27.65 8.28 -18.19
CA ALA A 33 28.39 7.01 -18.28
C ALA A 33 29.65 6.95 -17.40
N ARG A 34 29.62 7.52 -16.20
CA ARG A 34 30.77 7.61 -15.28
C ARG A 34 30.77 6.58 -14.15
N PHE A 35 29.72 5.76 -14.01
CA PHE A 35 29.73 4.65 -13.06
C PHE A 35 30.21 3.38 -13.76
N ARG A 36 31.49 3.05 -13.54
CA ARG A 36 32.10 1.79 -13.96
C ARG A 36 31.25 0.63 -13.40
N PRO A 37 30.84 -0.35 -14.22
CA PRO A 37 30.00 -1.44 -13.73
C PRO A 37 30.78 -2.21 -12.67
N LEU A 38 30.25 -2.27 -11.46
CA LEU A 38 30.66 -3.21 -10.43
C LEU A 38 30.34 -4.62 -10.93
N GLY A 39 31.30 -5.24 -11.64
CA GLY A 39 31.35 -6.67 -11.95
C GLY A 39 30.22 -7.20 -12.84
N ALA A 40 30.56 -8.14 -13.74
CA ALA A 40 29.59 -8.94 -14.46
C ALA A 40 28.84 -9.95 -13.55
N ASP A 41 28.99 -9.84 -12.22
CA ASP A 41 28.72 -10.90 -11.26
C ASP A 41 27.34 -10.82 -10.61
N LEU A 42 26.57 -9.75 -10.86
CA LEU A 42 25.21 -9.58 -10.33
C LEU A 42 24.12 -9.83 -11.37
N TYR A 43 24.45 -10.17 -12.62
CA TYR A 43 23.45 -10.40 -13.66
C TYR A 43 22.57 -11.61 -13.30
N GLY A 44 21.31 -11.36 -12.93
CA GLY A 44 20.36 -12.37 -12.43
C GLY A 44 20.20 -12.44 -10.91
N SER A 45 20.99 -11.68 -10.13
CA SER A 45 20.80 -11.58 -8.68
C SER A 45 19.56 -10.72 -8.33
N PRO A 46 18.69 -11.15 -7.40
CA PRO A 46 17.60 -10.32 -6.88
C PRO A 46 18.07 -9.00 -6.27
N TRP A 47 19.36 -8.86 -5.96
CA TRP A 47 19.93 -7.67 -5.33
C TRP A 47 20.63 -6.74 -6.32
N ALA A 48 20.79 -7.17 -7.58
CA ALA A 48 21.54 -6.44 -8.60
C ALA A 48 21.02 -5.02 -8.84
N HIS A 49 19.72 -4.82 -8.65
CA HIS A 49 19.07 -3.54 -8.90
C HIS A 49 19.08 -2.59 -7.69
N LEU A 50 19.48 -3.04 -6.49
CA LEU A 50 19.44 -2.19 -5.29
C LEU A 50 20.39 -0.98 -5.36
N ALA A 51 21.55 -1.15 -5.99
CA ALA A 51 22.53 -0.06 -6.16
C ALA A 51 22.22 0.86 -7.35
N HIS A 52 21.16 0.58 -8.11
CA HIS A 52 20.76 1.37 -9.26
C HIS A 52 19.63 2.31 -8.89
N LEU A 53 19.80 3.59 -9.18
CA LEU A 53 18.73 4.56 -9.03
C LEU A 53 17.68 4.34 -10.12
N GLY A 54 16.51 3.87 -9.73
CA GLY A 54 15.38 3.73 -10.63
C GLY A 54 14.69 5.07 -10.91
N PRO A 55 14.14 5.28 -12.12
CA PRO A 55 13.20 6.36 -12.36
C PRO A 55 11.92 6.09 -11.58
N GLY A 56 11.52 7.00 -10.68
CA GLY A 56 10.32 6.85 -9.87
C GLY A 56 10.34 7.72 -8.62
N ARG A 57 9.18 7.77 -7.93
CA ARG A 57 9.06 8.42 -6.62
C ARG A 57 8.27 7.54 -5.67
N SER A 58 8.75 7.43 -4.44
CA SER A 58 8.02 6.79 -3.35
C SER A 58 6.93 7.70 -2.84
N LYS A 59 5.74 7.14 -2.63
CA LYS A 59 4.59 7.77 -1.98
C LYS A 59 4.09 6.86 -0.86
N ARG A 60 3.47 7.45 0.17
CA ARG A 60 2.85 6.71 1.27
C ARG A 60 1.49 7.31 1.60
N ALA A 61 0.46 6.47 1.67
CA ALA A 61 -0.79 6.77 2.36
C ALA A 61 -0.77 6.04 3.71
N SER A 62 -1.15 6.70 4.80
CA SER A 62 -1.24 6.07 6.11
C SER A 62 -2.30 6.70 7.00
N SER A 63 -2.66 6.01 8.09
CA SER A 63 -3.59 6.45 9.13
C SER A 63 -3.07 7.56 10.05
N TRP A 64 -2.03 8.29 9.63
CA TRP A 64 -1.37 9.28 10.50
C TRP A 64 -2.32 10.42 10.90
N ASP A 65 -2.11 10.97 12.09
CA ASP A 65 -2.92 12.05 12.63
C ASP A 65 -2.65 13.36 11.90
N LYS A 66 -3.61 13.78 11.07
CA LYS A 66 -3.52 14.99 10.24
C LYS A 66 -3.42 16.29 11.05
N THR A 67 -3.72 16.26 12.35
CA THR A 67 -3.56 17.40 13.25
C THR A 67 -2.10 17.57 13.73
N GLY A 68 -1.25 16.56 13.52
CA GLY A 68 0.10 16.49 14.08
C GLY A 68 0.15 15.89 15.50
N GLY A 69 -0.98 15.38 16.00
CA GLY A 69 -1.04 14.60 17.24
C GLY A 69 -0.49 13.17 17.08
N ASN A 70 -0.83 12.30 18.04
CA ASN A 70 -0.37 10.91 18.08
C ASN A 70 -1.53 9.91 17.87
N TRP A 71 -2.69 10.37 17.40
CA TRP A 71 -3.79 9.47 17.08
C TRP A 71 -3.63 8.91 15.66
N ASP A 72 -2.57 8.13 15.44
CA ASP A 72 -2.17 7.59 14.13
C ASP A 72 -3.00 6.36 13.70
N ALA A 73 -4.31 6.39 13.95
CA ALA A 73 -5.26 5.32 13.67
C ALA A 73 -6.59 5.84 13.14
N LEU A 74 -7.27 5.03 12.34
CA LEU A 74 -8.65 5.28 11.89
C LEU A 74 -9.62 4.51 12.78
N THR A 75 -10.59 5.20 13.38
CA THR A 75 -11.71 4.56 14.09
C THR A 75 -12.85 4.34 13.11
N ILE A 76 -13.22 3.08 12.89
CA ILE A 76 -14.27 2.65 11.95
C ILE A 76 -15.45 2.14 12.75
N GLN A 77 -16.64 2.66 12.51
CA GLN A 77 -17.88 2.23 13.14
C GLN A 77 -18.46 0.97 12.48
N PRO A 78 -19.33 0.21 13.16
CA PRO A 78 -20.05 -0.91 12.57
C PRO A 78 -20.78 -0.54 11.27
N GLY A 79 -20.50 -1.29 10.21
CA GLY A 79 -21.05 -1.07 8.87
C GLY A 79 -20.40 0.06 8.07
N GLU A 80 -19.56 0.89 8.70
CA GLU A 80 -18.88 2.02 8.07
C GLU A 80 -17.86 1.54 7.04
N THR A 81 -17.78 2.28 5.93
CA THR A 81 -16.81 2.07 4.87
C THR A 81 -15.88 3.27 4.80
N VAL A 82 -14.58 3.05 5.01
CA VAL A 82 -13.56 4.10 5.04
C VAL A 82 -12.56 3.89 3.90
N THR A 83 -12.22 4.99 3.21
CA THR A 83 -11.16 4.98 2.19
C THR A 83 -9.80 5.08 2.88
N LEU A 84 -8.95 4.09 2.67
CA LEU A 84 -7.60 4.03 3.25
C LEU A 84 -6.56 4.71 2.36
N ALA A 85 -6.69 4.54 1.06
CA ALA A 85 -5.87 5.21 0.07
C ALA A 85 -6.69 5.49 -1.19
N ASP A 86 -6.49 6.68 -1.74
CA ASP A 86 -7.02 7.07 -3.04
C ASP A 86 -5.84 7.58 -3.88
N ILE A 87 -5.49 6.83 -4.92
CA ILE A 87 -4.23 6.98 -5.64
C ILE A 87 -4.53 7.31 -7.10
N GLU A 88 -4.07 8.47 -7.51
CA GLU A 88 -4.15 8.95 -8.88
C GLU A 88 -2.87 8.66 -9.68
N GLY A 89 -3.06 8.38 -10.97
CA GLY A 89 -1.99 8.11 -11.92
C GLY A 89 -1.38 6.70 -11.81
N PRO A 90 -0.39 6.40 -12.65
CA PRO A 90 0.25 5.09 -12.68
C PRO A 90 1.18 4.87 -11.48
N GLY A 91 1.18 3.63 -10.99
CA GLY A 91 2.08 3.21 -9.93
C GLY A 91 1.89 1.75 -9.53
N MET A 92 2.68 1.32 -8.55
CA MET A 92 2.64 -0.03 -7.98
C MET A 92 2.65 0.08 -6.47
N ILE A 93 1.69 -0.57 -5.81
CA ILE A 93 1.72 -0.77 -4.36
C ILE A 93 2.69 -1.92 -4.07
N THR A 94 3.75 -1.65 -3.32
CA THR A 94 4.81 -2.63 -3.01
C THR A 94 4.84 -3.05 -1.55
N HIS A 95 4.16 -2.29 -0.68
CA HIS A 95 4.14 -2.55 0.75
C HIS A 95 2.80 -2.15 1.35
N ILE A 96 2.17 -3.08 2.06
CA ILE A 96 0.94 -2.85 2.81
C ILE A 96 1.18 -3.34 4.24
N TYR A 97 0.91 -2.49 5.22
CA TYR A 97 0.95 -2.81 6.63
C TYR A 97 -0.39 -2.50 7.29
N PHE A 98 -0.85 -3.40 8.15
CA PHE A 98 -2.03 -3.23 8.98
C PHE A 98 -1.81 -3.72 10.40
N THR A 99 -2.43 -3.04 11.35
CA THR A 99 -2.74 -3.58 12.67
C THR A 99 -4.14 -3.16 13.08
N MET A 100 -4.82 -4.01 13.84
CA MET A 100 -6.20 -3.84 14.27
C MET A 100 -6.26 -3.92 15.79
N VAL A 101 -6.87 -2.91 16.42
CA VAL A 101 -7.27 -2.97 17.82
C VAL A 101 -8.75 -3.29 17.87
N HIS A 102 -9.06 -4.56 18.09
CA HIS A 102 -10.43 -5.08 18.14
C HIS A 102 -10.80 -5.48 19.58
N PRO A 103 -12.05 -5.25 20.03
CA PRO A 103 -12.50 -5.69 21.36
C PRO A 103 -12.51 -7.22 21.51
N HIS A 104 -12.63 -7.97 20.41
CA HIS A 104 -12.52 -9.43 20.39
C HIS A 104 -11.17 -9.85 19.81
N LEU A 105 -10.32 -10.44 20.66
CA LEU A 105 -8.90 -10.72 20.39
C LEU A 105 -8.61 -11.69 19.22
N LEU A 106 -9.62 -12.26 18.56
CA LEU A 106 -9.46 -13.32 17.57
C LEU A 106 -10.33 -13.16 16.32
N ASP A 107 -11.09 -12.07 16.18
CA ASP A 107 -11.93 -11.87 15.00
C ASP A 107 -11.25 -10.93 13.99
N TYR A 108 -10.52 -11.51 13.05
CA TYR A 108 -9.90 -10.81 11.92
C TYR A 108 -10.79 -10.81 10.67
N ARG A 109 -12.00 -11.39 10.75
CA ARG A 109 -12.93 -11.50 9.62
C ARG A 109 -14.04 -10.46 9.66
N ASP A 110 -14.17 -9.74 10.77
CA ASP A 110 -15.09 -8.62 10.93
C ASP A 110 -14.77 -7.42 10.02
N ALA A 111 -13.58 -7.35 9.42
CA ALA A 111 -13.24 -6.32 8.45
C ALA A 111 -13.01 -6.91 7.05
N VAL A 112 -13.55 -6.26 6.02
CA VAL A 112 -13.37 -6.63 4.61
C VAL A 112 -12.53 -5.55 3.91
N LEU A 113 -11.43 -5.99 3.30
CA LEU A 113 -10.55 -5.17 2.47
C LEU A 113 -11.04 -5.20 1.02
N ARG A 114 -11.16 -4.02 0.40
CA ARG A 114 -11.53 -3.85 -1.00
C ARG A 114 -10.50 -3.02 -1.76
N MET A 115 -10.04 -3.52 -2.91
CA MET A 115 -9.18 -2.79 -3.85
C MET A 115 -9.87 -2.64 -5.20
N TYR A 116 -9.80 -1.43 -5.75
CA TYR A 116 -10.34 -1.06 -7.04
C TYR A 116 -9.19 -0.52 -7.89
N TRP A 117 -9.08 -0.97 -9.14
CA TRP A 117 -8.06 -0.53 -10.07
C TRP A 117 -8.70 0.26 -11.21
N ASP A 118 -7.98 1.24 -11.75
CA ASP A 118 -8.31 1.91 -13.01
C ASP A 118 -9.75 2.44 -13.17
N GLY A 119 -10.40 2.81 -12.05
CA GLY A 119 -11.75 3.37 -12.03
C GLY A 119 -12.88 2.33 -12.12
N GLU A 120 -12.57 1.04 -11.93
CA GLU A 120 -13.57 -0.02 -11.88
C GLU A 120 -14.57 0.17 -10.73
N THR A 121 -15.83 -0.20 -10.98
CA THR A 121 -16.91 -0.13 -9.99
C THR A 121 -17.01 -1.40 -9.14
N THR A 122 -16.54 -2.53 -9.66
CA THR A 122 -16.45 -3.81 -8.95
C THR A 122 -15.05 -3.93 -8.34
N PRO A 123 -14.91 -4.34 -7.07
CA PRO A 123 -13.59 -4.53 -6.48
C PRO A 123 -12.88 -5.72 -7.13
N SER A 124 -11.63 -5.50 -7.53
CA SER A 124 -10.74 -6.56 -8.04
C SER A 124 -10.18 -7.44 -6.89
N VAL A 125 -10.12 -6.89 -5.67
CA VAL A 125 -9.82 -7.65 -4.45
C VAL A 125 -10.95 -7.36 -3.47
N GLU A 126 -11.63 -8.41 -2.98
CA GLU A 126 -12.61 -8.32 -1.90
C GLU A 126 -12.46 -9.54 -1.00
N VAL A 127 -11.92 -9.36 0.21
CA VAL A 127 -11.55 -10.46 1.11
C VAL A 127 -11.58 -9.98 2.56
N PRO A 128 -11.91 -10.85 3.55
CA PRO A 128 -11.70 -10.54 4.94
C PRO A 128 -10.23 -10.16 5.21
N LEU A 129 -9.99 -9.18 6.09
CA LEU A 129 -8.64 -8.64 6.30
C LEU A 129 -7.69 -9.71 6.85
N GLY A 130 -8.15 -10.53 7.79
CA GLY A 130 -7.36 -11.65 8.32
C GLY A 130 -6.94 -12.65 7.25
N ASP A 131 -7.90 -13.03 6.39
CA ASP A 131 -7.65 -13.98 5.30
C ASP A 131 -6.64 -13.43 4.28
N PHE A 132 -6.62 -12.11 4.02
CA PHE A 132 -5.60 -11.48 3.16
C PHE A 132 -4.18 -11.60 3.72
N PHE A 133 -4.04 -11.52 5.04
CA PHE A 133 -2.75 -11.59 5.73
C PHE A 133 -2.42 -12.98 6.30
N CYS A 134 -3.29 -13.97 6.07
CA CYS A 134 -3.16 -15.34 6.59
C CYS A 134 -3.02 -15.40 8.13
N VAL A 135 -3.81 -14.61 8.86
CA VAL A 135 -3.83 -14.58 10.33
C VAL A 135 -5.15 -15.07 10.92
#